data_AF-A0A4R0RWE8-F1
#
_entry.id   AF-A0A4R0RWE8-F1
#
_cell.length_a   1.000
_cell.length_b   1.000
_cell.length_c   1.000
_cell.angle_alpha   90.00
_cell.angle_beta   90.00
_cell.angle_gamma   90.00
#
_symmetry.space_group_name_H-M   'P 1'
#
loop_
_entity.id
_entity.type
_entity.pdbx_description
1 polymer ?
#
loop_
_entity_poly.entity_id
_entity_poly.type
_entity_poly.pdbx_seq_one_letter_code
_entity_poly.pdbx_strand_id
1 'polypeptide(L)'
;MIESAARRLAHELVNRREAINRELSRNGVRFGIYKNGEYHDRLFPYDPVPRIIESDEYDELEKGLKQRVNALNAYLKDIYSDKRIIHDGVVPEEYVYTSAGYFPQVNCVTPPGGIFAHIAGEDLVQGEDGRWWVLEDNLRIPSGASYPLFVRDIERRISPRLFRDVRIRDNREYPRLLRKAMDFVSTEGIAVVLTPGRYNSAFFEHAYLAEKTGAALAFPEDLEVVDNKVYFLDYAGKRHRVGVVYRRLSDEFLDPFAFNPDSVIGVPGILSAYRAGNVAIVNAPGNGAADDKAIYYFGLRVKKCVRNRGFSRIDL
;
A
#
# COMPACT_ATOMS: atom_id res chain seq x y z
N MET A 1 -34.28 26.47 -12.37
CA MET A 1 -33.28 26.02 -13.37
C MET A 1 -32.13 25.22 -12.75
N ILE A 2 -31.53 25.67 -11.64
CA ILE A 2 -30.45 24.92 -10.96
C ILE A 2 -30.95 23.59 -10.39
N GLU A 3 -32.11 23.58 -9.72
CA GLU A 3 -32.69 22.36 -9.15
C GLU A 3 -33.05 21.31 -10.22
N SER A 4 -33.56 21.74 -11.38
CA SER A 4 -33.87 20.85 -12.50
C SER A 4 -32.61 20.25 -13.15
N ALA A 5 -31.50 20.99 -13.17
CA ALA A 5 -30.23 20.50 -13.69
C ALA A 5 -29.56 19.53 -12.71
N ALA A 6 -29.57 19.84 -11.41
CA ALA A 6 -29.05 18.97 -10.35
C ALA A 6 -29.81 17.63 -10.30
N ARG A 7 -31.16 17.66 -10.37
CA ARG A 7 -31.97 16.44 -10.44
C ARG A 7 -31.67 15.60 -11.68
N ARG A 8 -31.44 16.25 -12.84
CA ARG A 8 -31.08 15.55 -14.08
C ARG A 8 -29.72 14.87 -13.98
N LEU A 9 -28.71 15.56 -13.45
CA LEU A 9 -27.37 14.99 -13.23
C LEU A 9 -27.42 13.83 -12.22
N ALA A 10 -28.12 14.00 -11.10
CA ALA A 10 -28.29 12.95 -10.10
C ALA A 10 -28.94 11.70 -10.69
N HIS A 11 -30.02 11.87 -11.47
CA HIS A 11 -30.69 10.77 -12.16
C HIS A 11 -29.76 10.08 -13.18
N GLU A 12 -28.97 10.85 -13.91
CA GLU A 12 -27.99 10.32 -14.87
C GLU A 12 -26.88 9.51 -14.18
N LEU A 13 -26.38 9.97 -13.03
CA LEU A 13 -25.39 9.24 -12.23
C LEU A 13 -26.00 7.94 -11.66
N VAL A 14 -27.16 8.03 -11.02
CA VAL A 14 -27.84 6.88 -10.38
C VAL A 14 -28.17 5.78 -11.41
N ASN A 15 -28.63 6.14 -12.60
CA ASN A 15 -28.99 5.17 -13.64
C ASN A 15 -27.81 4.34 -14.16
N ARG A 16 -26.57 4.78 -13.95
CA ARG A 16 -25.36 4.02 -14.34
C ARG A 16 -25.01 2.94 -13.33
N ARG A 17 -25.55 3.00 -12.11
CA ARG A 17 -25.22 2.09 -10.99
C ARG A 17 -25.31 0.62 -11.40
N GLU A 18 -26.41 0.21 -12.03
CA GLU A 18 -26.59 -1.19 -12.43
C GLU A 18 -25.59 -1.64 -13.47
N ALA A 19 -25.29 -0.79 -14.47
CA ALA A 19 -24.32 -1.12 -15.50
C ALA A 19 -22.91 -1.28 -14.91
N ILE A 20 -22.51 -0.39 -14.00
CA ILE A 20 -21.22 -0.46 -13.31
C ILE A 20 -21.17 -1.70 -12.41
N ASN A 21 -22.22 -1.97 -11.62
CA ASN A 21 -22.28 -3.15 -10.76
C ASN A 21 -22.23 -4.46 -11.58
N ARG A 22 -22.83 -4.50 -12.77
CA ARG A 22 -22.69 -5.63 -13.70
C ARG A 22 -21.24 -5.83 -14.14
N GLU A 23 -20.53 -4.76 -14.49
CA GLU A 23 -19.12 -4.83 -14.88
C GLU A 23 -18.22 -5.24 -13.70
N LEU A 24 -18.44 -4.69 -12.50
CA LEU A 24 -17.72 -5.10 -11.28
C LEU A 24 -17.91 -6.59 -11.00
N SER A 25 -19.15 -7.08 -11.11
CA SER A 25 -19.47 -8.50 -10.94
C SER A 25 -18.81 -9.39 -11.99
N ARG A 26 -18.87 -8.99 -13.28
CA ARG A 26 -18.23 -9.71 -14.39
C ARG A 26 -16.73 -9.85 -14.23
N ASN A 27 -16.07 -8.85 -13.66
CA ASN A 27 -14.63 -8.85 -13.45
C ASN A 27 -14.21 -9.38 -12.07
N GLY A 28 -15.15 -9.95 -11.31
CA GLY A 28 -14.85 -10.58 -10.03
C GLY A 28 -14.38 -9.60 -8.95
N VAL A 29 -14.77 -8.32 -9.03
CA VAL A 29 -14.46 -7.34 -7.99
C VAL A 29 -15.32 -7.63 -6.77
N ARG A 30 -14.71 -8.29 -5.80
CA ARG A 30 -15.38 -8.71 -4.57
C ARG A 30 -14.65 -8.20 -3.33
N PHE A 31 -15.35 -8.21 -2.22
CA PHE A 31 -14.79 -7.94 -0.91
C PHE A 31 -15.32 -8.99 0.07
N GLY A 32 -14.39 -9.62 0.79
CA GLY A 32 -14.68 -10.63 1.79
C GLY A 32 -15.04 -10.00 3.13
N ILE A 33 -16.18 -10.38 3.69
CA ILE A 33 -16.58 -10.01 5.05
C ILE A 33 -16.55 -11.27 5.91
N TYR A 34 -15.69 -11.29 6.92
CA TYR A 34 -15.81 -12.26 7.99
C TYR A 34 -16.89 -11.81 8.97
N LYS A 35 -17.97 -12.58 9.07
CA LYS A 35 -19.04 -12.34 10.02
C LYS A 35 -19.41 -13.65 10.70
N ASN A 36 -19.43 -13.66 12.03
CA ASN A 36 -19.81 -14.83 12.83
C ASN A 36 -18.98 -16.10 12.54
N GLY A 37 -17.69 -15.95 12.21
CA GLY A 37 -16.81 -17.08 11.88
C GLY A 37 -16.97 -17.63 10.46
N GLU A 38 -17.89 -17.10 9.66
CA GLU A 38 -18.06 -17.45 8.25
C GLU A 38 -17.48 -16.36 7.33
N TYR A 39 -16.78 -16.80 6.29
CA TYR A 39 -16.34 -15.93 5.20
C TYR A 39 -17.49 -15.74 4.20
N HIS A 40 -18.00 -14.51 4.11
CA HIS A 40 -18.98 -14.14 3.10
C HIS A 40 -18.34 -13.28 2.03
N ASP A 41 -18.34 -13.81 0.81
CA ASP A 41 -17.91 -13.07 -0.36
C ASP A 41 -19.07 -12.23 -0.92
N ARG A 42 -18.88 -10.92 -1.07
CA ARG A 42 -19.90 -10.01 -1.60
C ARG A 42 -19.32 -9.11 -2.68
N LEU A 43 -20.20 -8.72 -3.62
CA LEU A 43 -19.86 -7.70 -4.60
C LEU A 43 -19.56 -6.37 -3.91
N PHE A 44 -18.52 -5.68 -4.39
CA PHE A 44 -18.19 -4.36 -3.90
C PHE A 44 -19.35 -3.38 -4.18
N PRO A 45 -19.98 -2.77 -3.16
CA PRO A 45 -21.09 -1.86 -3.38
C PRO A 45 -20.57 -0.55 -3.98
N TYR A 46 -21.12 -0.17 -5.13
CA TYR A 46 -20.75 1.07 -5.81
C TYR A 46 -21.84 2.15 -5.68
N ASP A 47 -21.45 3.34 -5.21
CA ASP A 47 -22.27 4.54 -5.30
C ASP A 47 -21.78 5.44 -6.45
N PRO A 48 -22.60 5.69 -7.49
CA PRO A 48 -22.24 6.56 -8.60
C PRO A 48 -22.22 8.06 -8.25
N VAL A 49 -22.64 8.47 -7.05
CA VAL A 49 -22.52 9.87 -6.62
C VAL A 49 -21.09 10.11 -6.11
N PRO A 50 -20.24 10.88 -6.80
CA PRO A 50 -18.85 11.02 -6.42
C PRO A 50 -18.69 11.97 -5.22
N ARG A 51 -17.68 11.71 -4.38
CA ARG A 51 -17.12 12.74 -3.50
C ARG A 51 -16.24 13.65 -4.35
N ILE A 52 -16.61 14.91 -4.45
CA ILE A 52 -15.83 15.94 -5.15
C ILE A 52 -14.85 16.55 -4.15
N ILE A 53 -13.58 16.65 -4.57
CA ILE A 53 -12.50 17.35 -3.87
C ILE A 53 -11.93 18.34 -4.88
N GLU A 54 -11.84 19.61 -4.50
CA GLU A 54 -11.36 20.64 -5.42
C GLU A 54 -9.85 20.47 -5.69
N SER A 55 -9.40 21.00 -6.83
CA SER A 55 -8.03 20.78 -7.30
C SER A 55 -6.97 21.37 -6.35
N ASP A 56 -7.21 22.58 -5.85
CA ASP A 56 -6.36 23.29 -4.90
C ASP A 56 -6.36 22.63 -3.52
N GLU A 57 -7.54 22.19 -3.07
CA GLU A 57 -7.69 21.38 -1.84
C GLU A 57 -6.87 20.08 -1.93
N TYR A 58 -6.91 19.39 -3.08
CA TYR A 58 -6.10 18.20 -3.32
C TYR A 58 -4.60 18.49 -3.34
N ASP A 59 -4.17 19.62 -3.91
CA ASP A 59 -2.76 20.01 -3.94
C ASP A 59 -2.19 20.27 -2.54
N GLU A 60 -3.00 20.87 -1.65
CA GLU A 60 -2.61 21.05 -0.25
C GLU A 60 -2.59 19.72 0.51
N LEU A 61 -3.56 18.83 0.27
CA LEU A 61 -3.55 17.46 0.80
C LEU A 61 -2.29 16.71 0.37
N GLU A 62 -1.95 16.72 -0.92
CA GLU A 62 -0.79 16.03 -1.47
C GLU A 62 0.52 16.48 -0.80
N LYS A 63 0.71 17.80 -0.62
CA LYS A 63 1.88 18.35 0.09
C LYS A 63 1.96 17.84 1.54
N GLY A 64 0.83 17.88 2.25
CA GLY A 64 0.74 17.43 3.64
C GLY A 64 1.05 15.94 3.80
N LEU A 65 0.48 15.11 2.91
CA LEU A 65 0.68 13.65 2.90
C LEU A 65 2.14 13.30 2.57
N LYS A 66 2.75 13.92 1.55
CA LYS A 66 4.18 13.71 1.24
C LYS A 66 5.07 14.02 2.45
N GLN A 67 4.81 15.14 3.12
CA GLN A 67 5.57 15.52 4.32
C GLN A 67 5.40 14.49 5.45
N ARG A 68 4.18 13.97 5.65
CA ARG A 68 3.86 12.98 6.68
C ARG A 68 4.57 11.65 6.41
N VAL A 69 4.44 11.10 5.21
CA VAL A 69 5.06 9.84 4.80
C VAL A 69 6.59 9.91 4.85
N ASN A 70 7.18 11.07 4.52
CA ASN A 70 8.63 11.29 4.67
C ASN A 70 9.05 11.24 6.15
N ALA A 71 8.26 11.83 7.06
CA ALA A 71 8.56 11.78 8.49
C ALA A 71 8.41 10.36 9.05
N LEU A 72 7.42 9.59 8.61
CA LEU A 72 7.21 8.19 9.01
C LEU A 72 8.35 7.29 8.52
N ASN A 73 8.81 7.47 7.27
CA ASN A 73 9.99 6.75 6.77
C ASN A 73 11.26 7.10 7.56
N ALA A 74 11.48 8.37 7.89
CA ALA A 74 12.62 8.79 8.71
C ALA A 74 12.55 8.20 10.12
N TYR A 75 11.36 8.13 10.71
CA TYR A 75 11.12 7.48 12.00
C TYR A 75 11.44 5.99 11.95
N LEU A 76 10.90 5.26 10.97
CA LEU A 76 11.16 3.83 10.75
C LEU A 76 12.66 3.56 10.62
N LYS A 77 13.35 4.38 9.81
CA LYS A 77 14.80 4.30 9.67
C LYS A 77 15.52 4.48 11.00
N ASP A 78 15.15 5.47 11.79
CA ASP A 78 15.80 5.77 13.08
C ASP A 78 15.60 4.63 14.09
N ILE A 79 14.36 4.16 14.30
CA ILE A 79 14.08 3.12 15.31
C ILE A 79 14.77 1.78 15.01
N TYR A 80 14.99 1.45 13.73
CA TYR A 80 15.71 0.24 13.34
C TYR A 80 17.23 0.42 13.20
N SER A 81 17.74 1.64 13.37
CA SER A 81 19.18 1.96 13.34
C SER A 81 19.63 2.63 14.64
N ASP A 82 19.96 3.93 14.57
CA ASP A 82 20.61 4.72 15.63
C ASP A 82 19.69 5.03 16.83
N LYS A 83 18.36 4.86 16.71
CA LYS A 83 17.37 5.05 17.78
C LYS A 83 17.44 6.43 18.44
N ARG A 84 17.84 7.46 17.70
CA ARG A 84 18.05 8.81 18.23
C ARG A 84 16.77 9.45 18.74
N ILE A 85 15.61 9.12 18.18
CA ILE A 85 14.31 9.64 18.63
C ILE A 85 13.97 9.16 20.04
N ILE A 86 14.46 7.98 20.42
CA ILE A 86 14.34 7.41 21.76
C ILE A 86 15.37 8.06 22.68
N HIS A 87 16.64 8.11 22.26
CA HIS A 87 17.72 8.71 23.05
C HIS A 87 17.48 10.20 23.38
N ASP A 88 16.82 10.94 22.49
CA ASP A 88 16.45 12.35 22.71
C ASP A 88 15.15 12.51 23.52
N GLY A 89 14.50 11.42 23.95
CA GLY A 89 13.28 11.45 24.75
C GLY A 89 12.03 11.94 24.00
N VAL A 90 12.03 11.93 22.66
CA VAL A 90 10.91 12.39 21.84
C VAL A 90 9.79 11.35 21.81
N VAL A 91 10.16 10.07 21.66
CA VAL A 91 9.28 8.90 21.75
C VAL A 91 9.83 8.00 22.85
N PRO A 92 9.06 7.68 23.91
CA PRO A 92 9.54 6.77 24.95
C PRO A 92 9.74 5.35 24.40
N GLU A 93 10.76 4.64 24.89
CA GLU A 93 11.19 3.36 24.33
C GLU A 93 10.13 2.27 24.45
N GLU A 94 9.32 2.31 25.52
CA GLU A 94 8.25 1.37 25.77
C GLU A 94 7.19 1.40 24.67
N TYR A 95 6.90 2.57 24.08
CA TYR A 95 5.94 2.69 22.98
C TYR A 95 6.46 2.03 21.69
N VAL A 96 7.78 1.99 21.51
CA VAL A 96 8.41 1.37 20.35
C VAL A 96 8.53 -0.14 20.55
N TYR A 97 9.16 -0.56 21.65
CA TYR A 97 9.54 -1.96 21.86
C TYR A 97 8.39 -2.87 22.29
N THR A 98 7.30 -2.31 22.82
CA THR A 98 6.10 -3.10 23.14
C THR A 98 5.09 -3.16 21.99
N SER A 99 5.29 -2.40 20.92
CA SER A 99 4.41 -2.45 19.75
C SER A 99 4.47 -3.84 19.12
N ALA A 100 3.31 -4.43 18.85
CA ALA A 100 3.20 -5.68 18.12
C ALA A 100 3.73 -5.57 16.68
N GLY A 101 3.85 -4.35 16.15
CA GLY A 101 4.42 -4.09 14.83
C GLY A 101 5.94 -3.90 14.82
N TYR A 102 6.62 -3.92 15.97
CA TYR A 102 8.07 -3.83 16.05
C TYR A 102 8.71 -5.22 15.99
N PHE A 103 9.45 -5.47 14.91
CA PHE A 103 10.19 -6.72 14.71
C PHE A 103 11.70 -6.55 14.93
N PRO A 104 12.28 -7.09 16.02
CA PRO A 104 13.72 -7.10 16.22
C PRO A 104 14.49 -7.79 15.08
N GLN A 105 13.84 -8.71 14.37
CA GLN A 105 14.36 -9.41 13.19
C GLN A 105 14.72 -8.49 12.02
N VAL A 106 14.35 -7.21 12.06
CA VAL A 106 14.78 -6.23 11.04
C VAL A 106 15.68 -5.11 11.58
N ASN A 107 16.14 -5.21 12.84
CA ASN A 107 17.14 -4.28 13.35
C ASN A 107 18.44 -4.30 12.53
N CYS A 108 19.00 -3.11 12.34
CA CYS A 108 20.23 -2.86 11.59
C CYS A 108 20.13 -3.25 10.10
N VAL A 109 18.93 -3.49 9.59
CA VAL A 109 18.69 -3.71 8.16
C VAL A 109 18.30 -2.39 7.52
N THR A 110 19.09 -1.92 6.55
CA THR A 110 18.73 -0.76 5.73
C THR A 110 18.13 -1.27 4.42
N PRO A 111 16.84 -0.99 4.14
CA PRO A 111 16.23 -1.34 2.86
C PRO A 111 16.99 -0.69 1.70
N PRO A 112 16.98 -1.27 0.49
CA PRO A 112 17.45 -0.57 -0.70
C PRO A 112 16.77 0.80 -0.85
N GLY A 113 17.55 1.84 -1.15
CA GLY A 113 17.09 3.22 -1.18
C GLY A 113 16.81 3.86 0.20
N GLY A 114 16.93 3.10 1.30
CA GLY A 114 16.61 3.57 2.65
C GLY A 114 15.13 3.86 2.88
N ILE A 115 14.25 3.28 2.05
CA ILE A 115 12.80 3.49 2.07
C ILE A 115 12.14 2.29 2.74
N PHE A 116 11.30 2.53 3.73
CA PHE A 116 10.57 1.50 4.46
C PHE A 116 9.13 1.39 3.95
N ALA A 117 8.37 2.49 4.05
CA ALA A 117 7.02 2.62 3.52
C ALA A 117 7.09 3.20 2.11
N HIS A 118 7.10 2.31 1.12
CA HIS A 118 7.11 2.67 -0.31
C HIS A 118 5.70 3.08 -0.76
N ILE A 119 4.69 2.42 -0.20
CA ILE A 119 3.27 2.71 -0.37
C ILE A 119 2.71 2.99 1.02
N ALA A 120 2.02 4.12 1.18
CA ALA A 120 1.33 4.47 2.42
C ALA A 120 -0.14 4.74 2.10
N GLY A 121 -1.04 4.11 2.86
CA GLY A 121 -2.47 4.46 2.86
C GLY A 121 -2.75 5.41 4.02
N GLU A 122 -3.40 6.52 3.75
CA GLU A 122 -3.65 7.57 4.75
C GLU A 122 -5.17 7.80 4.80
N ASP A 123 -5.78 7.42 5.91
CA ASP A 123 -7.23 7.54 6.09
C ASP A 123 -7.57 8.96 6.51
N LEU A 124 -8.35 9.64 5.68
CA LEU A 124 -8.68 11.06 5.85
C LEU A 124 -10.16 11.28 6.14
N VAL A 125 -10.44 12.20 7.06
CA VAL A 125 -11.78 12.73 7.29
C VAL A 125 -11.79 14.25 7.15
N GLN A 126 -12.86 14.78 6.57
CA GLN A 126 -13.13 16.21 6.55
C GLN A 126 -14.09 16.55 7.70
N GLY A 127 -13.66 17.45 8.59
CA GLY A 127 -14.49 17.97 9.67
C GLY A 127 -15.58 18.90 9.16
N GLU A 128 -16.53 19.24 10.04
CA GLU A 128 -17.61 20.19 9.72
C GLU A 128 -17.10 21.60 9.36
N ASP A 129 -15.90 21.95 9.84
CA ASP A 129 -15.19 23.19 9.52
C ASP A 129 -14.46 23.16 8.16
N GLY A 130 -14.61 22.07 7.40
CA GLY A 130 -13.96 21.84 6.11
C GLY A 130 -12.50 21.40 6.20
N ARG A 131 -11.92 21.29 7.40
CA ARG A 131 -10.51 20.88 7.57
C ARG A 131 -10.35 19.38 7.48
N TRP A 132 -9.22 18.96 6.93
CA TRP A 132 -8.86 17.55 6.83
C TRP A 132 -8.03 17.09 8.01
N TRP A 133 -8.32 15.86 8.45
CA TRP A 133 -7.65 15.19 9.55
C TRP A 133 -7.25 13.79 9.12
N VAL A 134 -6.03 13.38 9.45
CA VAL A 134 -5.59 11.99 9.30
C VAL A 134 -6.13 11.20 10.48
N LEU A 135 -6.85 10.12 10.23
CA LEU A 135 -7.36 9.20 11.25
C LEU A 135 -6.37 8.07 11.52
N GLU A 136 -5.79 7.51 10.46
CA GLU A 136 -4.95 6.32 10.55
C GLU A 136 -3.92 6.31 9.41
N ASP A 137 -2.72 5.84 9.73
CA ASP A 137 -1.66 5.53 8.77
C ASP A 137 -1.69 4.02 8.49
N ASN A 138 -1.49 3.62 7.24
CA ASN A 138 -1.44 2.21 6.86
C ASN A 138 -0.12 1.98 6.11
N LEU A 139 0.89 1.51 6.84
CA LEU A 139 2.28 1.41 6.35
C LEU A 139 2.73 -0.03 6.12
N ARG A 140 1.96 -1.02 6.59
CA ARG A 140 2.21 -2.45 6.34
C ARG A 140 1.84 -2.81 4.89
N ILE A 141 0.59 -3.20 4.65
CA ILE A 141 0.09 -3.69 3.36
C ILE A 141 -1.17 -2.91 2.99
N PRO A 142 -1.05 -1.59 2.75
CA PRO A 142 -2.20 -0.78 2.38
C PRO A 142 -2.87 -1.36 1.13
N SER A 143 -4.17 -1.56 1.23
CA SER A 143 -5.01 -2.14 0.18
C SER A 143 -6.08 -1.13 -0.22
N GLY A 144 -6.62 -1.23 -1.42
CA GLY A 144 -7.72 -0.38 -1.86
C GLY A 144 -7.46 0.40 -3.14
N ALA A 145 -6.21 0.50 -3.59
CA ALA A 145 -5.84 1.29 -4.75
C ALA A 145 -6.44 0.78 -6.07
N SER A 146 -6.66 -0.53 -6.21
CA SER A 146 -7.23 -1.09 -7.45
C SER A 146 -8.69 -0.70 -7.68
N TYR A 147 -9.48 -0.54 -6.62
CA TYR A 147 -10.91 -0.28 -6.74
C TYR A 147 -11.21 1.05 -7.46
N PRO A 148 -10.67 2.22 -7.06
CA PRO A 148 -10.91 3.46 -7.79
C PRO A 148 -10.28 3.47 -9.18
N LEU A 149 -9.17 2.74 -9.41
CA LEU A 149 -8.59 2.59 -10.76
C LEU A 149 -9.55 1.85 -11.69
N PHE A 150 -10.03 0.69 -11.23
CA PHE A 150 -10.87 -0.20 -11.99
C PHE A 150 -12.25 0.41 -12.25
N VAL A 151 -12.90 0.94 -11.20
CA VAL A 151 -14.19 1.64 -11.31
C VAL A 151 -14.08 2.80 -12.28
N ARG A 152 -13.05 3.65 -12.16
CA ARG A 152 -12.90 4.81 -13.03
C ARG A 152 -12.67 4.44 -14.49
N ASP A 153 -12.04 3.29 -14.77
CA ASP A 153 -11.91 2.77 -16.13
C ASP A 153 -13.29 2.35 -16.71
N ILE A 154 -14.11 1.66 -15.92
CA ILE A 154 -15.49 1.32 -16.29
C ILE A 154 -16.31 2.60 -16.54
N GLU A 155 -16.24 3.57 -15.63
CA GLU A 155 -16.98 4.82 -15.75
C GLU A 155 -16.64 5.59 -17.03
N ARG A 156 -15.36 5.63 -17.42
CA ARG A 156 -14.92 6.27 -18.67
C ARG A 156 -15.55 5.63 -19.91
N ARG A 157 -15.77 4.31 -19.88
CA ARG A 157 -16.41 3.57 -20.99
C ARG A 157 -17.93 3.78 -21.01
N ILE A 158 -18.57 3.77 -19.84
CA ILE A 158 -20.03 3.91 -19.71
C ILE A 158 -20.49 5.36 -19.92
N SER A 159 -19.71 6.34 -19.45
CA SER A 159 -19.99 7.76 -19.65
C SER A 159 -18.76 8.56 -20.09
N PRO A 160 -18.35 8.43 -21.36
CA PRO A 160 -17.23 9.21 -21.89
C PRO A 160 -17.48 10.72 -21.82
N ARG A 161 -18.75 11.15 -21.92
CA ARG A 161 -19.14 12.58 -21.88
C ARG A 161 -18.76 13.23 -20.56
N LEU A 162 -18.97 12.54 -19.42
CA LEU A 162 -18.61 13.08 -18.10
C LEU A 162 -17.13 13.47 -18.03
N PHE A 163 -16.24 12.61 -18.54
CA PHE A 163 -14.79 12.82 -18.52
C PHE A 163 -14.28 13.82 -19.55
N ARG A 164 -15.09 14.14 -20.57
CA ARG A 164 -14.79 15.18 -21.55
C ARG A 164 -15.25 16.55 -21.06
N ASP A 165 -16.43 16.60 -20.46
CA ASP A 165 -17.11 17.84 -20.11
C ASP A 165 -16.65 18.35 -18.71
N VAL A 166 -16.16 17.45 -17.84
CA VAL A 166 -15.60 17.76 -16.53
C VAL A 166 -14.10 17.46 -16.51
N ARG A 167 -13.28 18.41 -16.04
CA ARG A 167 -11.83 18.24 -15.89
C ARG A 167 -11.47 17.44 -14.64
N ILE A 168 -11.64 16.12 -14.71
CA ILE A 168 -11.32 15.20 -13.62
C ILE A 168 -9.82 14.83 -13.69
N ARG A 169 -9.09 14.95 -12.57
CA ARG A 169 -7.69 14.49 -12.48
C ARG A 169 -7.58 12.99 -12.79
N ASP A 170 -6.56 12.63 -13.56
CA ASP A 170 -6.37 11.25 -13.98
C ASP A 170 -5.73 10.40 -12.87
N ASN A 171 -6.21 9.18 -12.71
CA ASN A 171 -5.67 8.19 -11.77
C ASN A 171 -4.92 7.05 -12.48
N ARG A 172 -4.95 6.98 -13.81
CA ARG A 172 -4.36 5.88 -14.59
C ARG A 172 -2.84 5.75 -14.45
N GLU A 173 -2.17 6.78 -13.93
CA GLU A 173 -0.73 6.78 -13.73
C GLU A 173 -0.26 5.91 -12.55
N TYR A 174 -1.15 5.58 -11.61
CA TYR A 174 -0.80 4.87 -10.38
C TYR A 174 0.03 3.59 -10.59
N PRO A 175 -0.36 2.65 -11.49
CA PRO A 175 0.45 1.45 -11.70
C PRO A 175 1.84 1.74 -12.24
N ARG A 176 2.00 2.79 -13.05
CA ARG A 176 3.30 3.24 -13.55
C ARG A 176 4.18 3.77 -12.41
N LEU A 177 3.59 4.53 -11.49
CA LEU A 177 4.30 5.03 -10.30
C LEU A 177 4.68 3.87 -9.37
N LEU A 178 3.79 2.92 -9.13
CA LEU A 178 4.07 1.71 -8.37
C LEU A 178 5.22 0.92 -8.99
N ARG A 179 5.18 0.68 -10.31
CA ARG A 179 6.26 0.01 -11.02
C ARG A 179 7.59 0.76 -10.91
N LYS A 180 7.56 2.09 -11.06
CA LYS A 180 8.75 2.95 -10.89
C LYS A 180 9.34 2.83 -9.47
N ALA A 181 8.50 2.77 -8.44
CA ALA A 181 8.94 2.58 -7.06
C ALA A 181 9.60 1.21 -6.86
N MET A 182 9.03 0.15 -7.45
CA MET A 182 9.63 -1.20 -7.43
C MET A 182 10.97 -1.26 -8.16
N ASP A 183 11.05 -0.68 -9.36
CA ASP A 183 12.28 -0.66 -10.17
C ASP A 183 13.40 0.14 -9.48
N PHE A 184 13.05 1.24 -8.79
CA PHE A 184 14.01 2.09 -8.08
C PHE A 184 14.79 1.34 -6.98
N VAL A 185 14.14 0.39 -6.30
CA VAL A 185 14.75 -0.37 -5.20
C VAL A 185 15.27 -1.75 -5.61
N SER A 186 15.01 -2.18 -6.85
CA SER A 186 15.33 -3.52 -7.33
C SER A 186 16.84 -3.82 -7.31
N THR A 187 17.21 -5.01 -6.83
CA THR A 187 18.61 -5.49 -6.67
C THR A 187 19.11 -6.32 -7.86
N GLU A 188 18.48 -6.13 -9.03
CA GLU A 188 18.59 -6.93 -10.27
C GLU A 188 17.72 -8.19 -10.30
N GLY A 189 16.86 -8.28 -11.32
CA GLY A 189 15.93 -9.39 -11.54
C GLY A 189 14.55 -8.91 -11.96
N ILE A 190 13.62 -9.84 -12.06
CA ILE A 190 12.21 -9.51 -12.33
C ILE A 190 11.53 -8.93 -11.09
N ALA A 191 10.45 -8.19 -11.33
CA ALA A 191 9.52 -7.73 -10.31
C ALA A 191 8.45 -8.81 -10.06
N VAL A 192 8.16 -9.08 -8.79
CA VAL A 192 7.14 -10.04 -8.37
C VAL A 192 6.13 -9.37 -7.43
N VAL A 193 4.85 -9.71 -7.60
CA VAL A 193 3.81 -9.49 -6.58
C VAL A 193 3.56 -10.82 -5.87
N LEU A 194 3.96 -10.91 -4.60
CA LEU A 194 3.78 -12.12 -3.80
C LEU A 194 2.42 -12.07 -3.11
N THR A 195 1.58 -13.07 -3.36
CA THR A 195 0.21 -13.17 -2.85
C THR A 195 0.04 -14.40 -1.95
N PRO A 196 -0.74 -14.32 -0.84
CA PRO A 196 -1.12 -15.50 -0.05
C PRO A 196 -2.14 -16.41 -0.76
N GLY A 197 -2.62 -15.99 -1.94
CA GLY A 197 -3.47 -16.78 -2.81
C GLY A 197 -4.96 -16.42 -2.79
N ARG A 198 -5.75 -17.22 -3.52
CA ARG A 198 -7.14 -16.91 -3.92
C ARG A 198 -8.14 -16.75 -2.77
N TYR A 199 -7.82 -17.29 -1.60
CA TYR A 199 -8.69 -17.22 -0.43
C TYR A 199 -8.54 -15.91 0.37
N ASN A 200 -7.60 -15.04 -0.03
CA ASN A 200 -7.47 -13.71 0.53
C ASN A 200 -8.48 -12.75 -0.13
N SER A 201 -9.14 -11.93 0.70
CA SER A 201 -10.17 -10.98 0.24
C SER A 201 -9.66 -9.91 -0.73
N ALA A 202 -8.36 -9.60 -0.71
CA ALA A 202 -7.72 -8.64 -1.60
C ALA A 202 -7.04 -9.29 -2.82
N PHE A 203 -7.25 -10.60 -3.08
CA PHE A 203 -6.60 -11.31 -4.18
C PHE A 203 -6.84 -10.64 -5.56
N PHE A 204 -8.04 -10.10 -5.79
CA PHE A 204 -8.35 -9.32 -7.00
C PHE A 204 -7.35 -8.17 -7.18
N GLU A 205 -7.08 -7.41 -6.13
CA GLU A 205 -6.15 -6.28 -6.19
C GLU A 205 -4.72 -6.75 -6.47
N HIS A 206 -4.30 -7.88 -5.89
CA HIS A 206 -2.96 -8.42 -6.09
C HIS A 206 -2.75 -8.78 -7.56
N ALA A 207 -3.69 -9.52 -8.15
CA ALA A 207 -3.66 -9.89 -9.56
C ALA A 207 -3.77 -8.68 -10.49
N TYR A 208 -4.67 -7.73 -10.19
CA TYR A 208 -4.83 -6.50 -10.96
C TYR A 208 -3.55 -5.67 -10.98
N LEU A 209 -2.92 -5.44 -9.81
CA LEU A 209 -1.69 -4.66 -9.75
C LEU A 209 -0.51 -5.40 -10.38
N ALA A 210 -0.42 -6.72 -10.26
CA ALA A 210 0.59 -7.51 -10.97
C ALA A 210 0.47 -7.32 -12.49
N GLU A 211 -0.75 -7.46 -13.05
CA GLU A 211 -1.03 -7.22 -14.47
C GLU A 211 -0.65 -5.79 -14.89
N LYS A 212 -1.12 -4.77 -14.15
CA LYS A 212 -0.90 -3.36 -14.52
C LYS A 212 0.53 -2.88 -14.35
N THR A 213 1.32 -3.50 -13.48
CA THR A 213 2.74 -3.21 -13.31
C THR A 213 3.64 -4.06 -14.21
N GLY A 214 3.10 -5.09 -14.85
CA GLY A 214 3.87 -6.08 -15.60
C GLY A 214 4.80 -6.93 -14.72
N ALA A 215 4.49 -7.04 -13.43
CA ALA A 215 5.19 -7.90 -12.49
C ALA A 215 4.60 -9.32 -12.54
N ALA A 216 5.40 -10.33 -12.26
CA ALA A 216 4.90 -11.70 -12.13
C ALA A 216 4.05 -11.82 -10.86
N LEU A 217 2.84 -12.37 -10.96
CA LEU A 217 2.05 -12.76 -9.79
C LEU A 217 2.59 -14.11 -9.32
N ALA A 218 3.12 -14.17 -8.10
CA ALA A 218 3.70 -15.38 -7.54
C ALA A 218 2.97 -15.83 -6.27
N PHE A 219 2.72 -17.12 -6.17
CA PHE A 219 2.35 -17.80 -4.94
C PHE A 219 3.63 -18.18 -4.15
N PRO A 220 3.51 -18.52 -2.86
CA PRO A 220 4.66 -18.87 -2.03
C PRO A 220 5.49 -20.02 -2.62
N GLU A 221 4.83 -21.01 -3.23
CA GLU A 221 5.48 -22.19 -3.82
C GLU A 221 6.22 -21.89 -5.13
N ASP A 222 5.92 -20.75 -5.77
CA ASP A 222 6.60 -20.31 -6.99
C ASP A 222 7.94 -19.62 -6.67
N LEU A 223 8.20 -19.28 -5.40
CA LEU A 223 9.41 -18.60 -4.98
C LEU A 223 10.32 -19.51 -4.14
N GLU A 224 11.60 -19.50 -4.46
CA GLU A 224 12.62 -20.20 -3.68
C GLU A 224 13.82 -19.30 -3.39
N VAL A 225 14.52 -19.58 -2.29
CA VAL A 225 15.75 -18.90 -1.91
C VAL A 225 16.92 -19.86 -2.04
N VAL A 226 17.91 -19.47 -2.85
CA VAL A 226 19.16 -20.23 -3.05
C VAL A 226 20.33 -19.27 -2.95
N ASP A 227 21.31 -19.58 -2.10
CA ASP A 227 22.49 -18.74 -1.85
C ASP A 227 22.16 -17.27 -1.55
N ASN A 228 21.16 -17.06 -0.67
CA ASN A 228 20.61 -15.73 -0.33
C ASN A 228 20.08 -14.93 -1.53
N LYS A 229 19.69 -15.57 -2.62
CA LYS A 229 19.03 -14.93 -3.77
C LYS A 229 17.64 -15.54 -3.95
N VAL A 230 16.67 -14.69 -4.29
CA VAL A 230 15.29 -15.11 -4.54
C VAL A 230 15.12 -15.43 -6.01
N TYR A 231 14.48 -16.54 -6.32
CA TYR A 231 14.14 -16.97 -7.67
C TYR A 231 12.64 -17.25 -7.78
N PHE A 232 12.07 -16.87 -8.92
CA PHE A 232 10.76 -17.28 -9.37
C PHE A 232 10.93 -18.50 -10.29
N LEU A 233 10.21 -19.57 -9.99
CA LEU A 233 10.14 -20.79 -10.80
C LEU A 233 8.99 -20.67 -11.78
N ASP A 234 9.30 -20.68 -13.07
CA ASP A 234 8.25 -20.77 -14.08
C ASP A 234 7.71 -22.21 -14.23
N TYR A 235 6.67 -22.36 -15.05
CA TYR A 235 6.03 -23.65 -15.31
C TYR A 235 6.96 -24.69 -15.96
N ALA A 236 8.11 -24.27 -16.52
CA ALA A 236 9.13 -25.15 -17.08
C ALA A 236 10.23 -25.49 -16.07
N GLY A 237 10.12 -25.03 -14.82
CA GLY A 237 11.11 -25.20 -13.76
C GLY A 237 12.34 -24.31 -13.92
N LYS A 238 12.30 -23.30 -14.81
CA LYS A 238 13.41 -22.38 -14.99
C LYS A 238 13.38 -21.30 -13.90
N ARG A 239 14.54 -21.07 -13.30
CA ARG A 239 14.77 -20.01 -12.32
C ARG A 239 14.91 -18.65 -13.00
N HIS A 240 14.11 -17.69 -12.56
CA HIS A 240 14.25 -16.27 -12.90
C HIS A 240 14.60 -15.51 -11.65
N ARG A 241 15.74 -14.81 -11.64
CA ARG A 241 16.16 -14.03 -10.47
C ARG A 241 15.15 -12.93 -10.18
N VAL A 242 14.77 -12.76 -8.91
CA VAL A 242 13.83 -11.75 -8.44
C VAL A 242 14.62 -10.63 -7.76
N GLY A 243 14.45 -9.39 -8.26
CA GLY A 243 15.11 -8.21 -7.72
C GLY A 243 14.25 -7.42 -6.73
N VAL A 244 12.93 -7.56 -6.84
CA VAL A 244 11.97 -6.87 -5.96
C VAL A 244 10.70 -7.70 -5.79
N VAL A 245 10.24 -7.81 -4.54
CA VAL A 245 9.00 -8.47 -4.15
C VAL A 245 8.05 -7.43 -3.57
N TYR A 246 6.98 -7.10 -4.29
CA TYR A 246 5.82 -6.42 -3.73
C TYR A 246 4.99 -7.44 -2.96
N ARG A 247 5.20 -7.52 -1.65
CA ARG A 247 4.55 -8.50 -0.78
C ARG A 247 3.13 -8.06 -0.41
N ARG A 248 2.22 -9.02 -0.43
CA ARG A 248 0.83 -8.85 0.03
C ARG A 248 0.52 -9.76 1.23
N LEU A 249 1.54 -9.96 2.08
CA LEU A 249 1.51 -10.76 3.30
C LEU A 249 2.04 -9.98 4.49
N SER A 250 1.48 -10.23 5.67
CA SER A 250 1.97 -9.65 6.93
C SER A 250 3.37 -10.16 7.27
N ASP A 251 4.11 -9.36 8.04
CA ASP A 251 5.51 -9.61 8.39
C ASP A 251 5.65 -11.01 9.00
N GLU A 252 4.75 -11.36 9.91
CA GLU A 252 4.73 -12.59 10.69
C GLU A 252 4.69 -13.84 9.81
N PHE A 253 4.07 -13.74 8.64
CA PHE A 253 3.88 -14.86 7.71
C PHE A 253 4.89 -14.86 6.57
N LEU A 254 5.73 -13.84 6.43
CA LEU A 254 6.58 -13.64 5.26
C LEU A 254 7.72 -14.67 5.15
N ASP A 255 8.36 -15.02 6.27
CA ASP A 255 9.48 -15.95 6.32
C ASP A 255 9.35 -16.87 7.56
N PRO A 256 9.02 -18.15 7.38
CA PRO A 256 8.89 -19.08 8.52
C PRO A 256 10.19 -19.32 9.28
N PHE A 257 11.37 -19.04 8.69
CA PHE A 257 12.64 -19.16 9.41
C PHE A 257 12.96 -17.98 10.33
N ALA A 258 12.28 -16.84 10.15
CA ALA A 258 12.54 -15.63 10.92
C ALA A 258 11.36 -15.20 11.81
N PHE A 259 10.13 -15.52 11.40
CA PHE A 259 8.91 -15.06 12.06
C PHE A 259 8.08 -16.23 12.59
N ASN A 260 6.91 -16.51 12.00
CA ASN A 260 6.05 -17.62 12.41
C ASN A 260 6.48 -18.93 11.72
N PRO A 261 7.02 -19.92 12.44
CA PRO A 261 7.45 -21.20 11.85
C PRO A 261 6.30 -22.03 11.28
N ASP A 262 5.06 -21.77 11.70
CA ASP A 262 3.86 -22.45 11.19
C ASP A 262 3.31 -21.77 9.92
N SER A 263 3.94 -20.71 9.41
CA SER A 263 3.50 -20.06 8.18
C SER A 263 3.67 -20.97 6.97
N VAL A 264 2.55 -21.24 6.30
CA VAL A 264 2.49 -21.98 5.02
C VAL A 264 2.36 -21.06 3.80
N ILE A 265 2.35 -19.75 4.01
CA ILE A 265 2.16 -18.74 2.96
C ILE A 265 3.37 -17.82 2.77
N GLY A 266 4.46 -18.09 3.49
CA GLY A 266 5.73 -17.37 3.40
C GLY A 266 6.73 -18.00 2.45
N VAL A 267 7.84 -17.31 2.25
CA VAL A 267 8.97 -17.79 1.45
C VAL A 267 10.15 -18.04 2.39
N PRO A 268 10.51 -19.30 2.68
CA PRO A 268 11.59 -19.62 3.61
C PRO A 268 12.93 -18.98 3.20
N GLY A 269 13.54 -18.23 4.12
CA GLY A 269 14.84 -17.59 3.92
C GLY A 269 14.81 -16.26 3.16
N ILE A 270 13.65 -15.74 2.77
CA ILE A 270 13.54 -14.46 2.05
C ILE A 270 14.10 -13.29 2.88
N LEU A 271 13.98 -13.34 4.21
CA LEU A 271 14.54 -12.30 5.07
C LEU A 271 16.08 -12.33 5.06
N SER A 272 16.68 -13.52 4.95
CA SER A 272 18.14 -13.66 4.79
C SER A 272 18.61 -13.06 3.46
N ALA A 273 17.90 -13.34 2.37
CA ALA A 273 18.17 -12.73 1.06
C ALA A 273 18.03 -11.19 1.07
N TYR A 274 17.00 -10.68 1.75
CA TYR A 274 16.77 -9.26 1.92
C TYR A 274 17.89 -8.60 2.74
N ARG A 275 18.28 -9.21 3.87
CA ARG A 275 19.40 -8.76 4.72
C ARG A 275 20.74 -8.75 3.98
N ALA A 276 20.95 -9.70 3.07
CA ALA A 276 22.13 -9.76 2.21
C ALA A 276 22.13 -8.73 1.06
N GLY A 277 21.05 -7.93 0.92
CA GLY A 277 20.92 -6.93 -0.15
C GLY A 277 20.65 -7.53 -1.53
N ASN A 278 20.18 -8.77 -1.59
CA ASN A 278 19.99 -9.50 -2.86
C ASN A 278 18.57 -9.43 -3.41
N VAL A 279 17.60 -8.93 -2.62
CA VAL A 279 16.21 -8.68 -3.03
C VAL A 279 15.69 -7.46 -2.28
N ALA A 280 14.84 -6.65 -2.91
CA ALA A 280 14.05 -5.63 -2.22
C ALA A 280 12.67 -6.15 -1.82
N ILE A 281 12.14 -5.70 -0.69
CA ILE A 281 10.79 -6.04 -0.24
C ILE A 281 9.97 -4.75 -0.11
N VAL A 282 8.85 -4.70 -0.83
CA VAL A 282 7.94 -3.57 -0.89
C VAL A 282 6.62 -3.98 -0.26
N ASN A 283 6.10 -3.32 0.78
CA ASN A 283 6.83 -2.47 1.71
C ASN A 283 7.84 -3.27 2.54
N ALA A 284 8.84 -2.60 3.12
CA ALA A 284 9.81 -3.26 3.99
C ALA A 284 9.11 -3.91 5.20
N PRO A 285 9.63 -5.01 5.78
CA PRO A 285 9.14 -5.53 7.04
C PRO A 285 9.53 -4.61 8.21
N GLY A 286 8.73 -4.57 9.27
CA GLY A 286 8.89 -3.69 10.44
C GLY A 286 8.07 -2.40 10.39
N ASN A 287 7.31 -2.15 9.33
CA ASN A 287 6.56 -0.90 9.20
C ASN A 287 5.46 -0.73 10.27
N GLY A 288 5.03 -1.84 10.88
CA GLY A 288 4.02 -1.84 11.93
C GLY A 288 4.38 -1.00 13.15
N ALA A 289 5.68 -0.77 13.40
CA ALA A 289 6.16 0.05 14.49
C ALA A 289 5.87 1.55 14.31
N ALA A 290 5.42 1.98 13.12
CA ALA A 290 5.10 3.37 12.81
C ALA A 290 3.60 3.63 12.59
N ASP A 291 2.81 2.62 12.20
CA ASP A 291 1.35 2.72 12.09
C ASP A 291 0.60 2.25 13.34
N ASP A 292 1.31 1.96 14.43
CA ASP A 292 0.71 1.65 15.71
C ASP A 292 -0.06 2.86 16.26
N LYS A 293 -1.28 2.63 16.75
CA LYS A 293 -2.15 3.68 17.32
C LYS A 293 -1.49 4.46 18.46
N ALA A 294 -0.60 3.82 19.20
CA ALA A 294 0.13 4.49 20.28
C ALA A 294 1.18 5.48 19.73
N ILE A 295 1.77 5.19 18.57
CA ILE A 295 2.74 6.06 17.89
C ILE A 295 2.07 7.25 17.20
N TYR A 296 0.82 7.11 16.75
CA TYR A 296 0.03 8.21 16.18
C TYR A 296 0.03 9.46 17.09
N TYR A 297 -0.04 9.29 18.41
CA TYR A 297 0.00 10.39 19.40
C TYR A 297 1.27 11.26 19.29
N PHE A 298 2.39 10.66 18.88
CA PHE A 298 3.68 11.34 18.78
C PHE A 298 3.94 11.95 17.39
N GLY A 299 3.06 11.76 16.41
CA GLY A 299 3.29 12.15 15.02
C GLY A 299 3.72 13.62 14.82
N LEU A 300 3.15 14.56 15.58
CA LEU A 300 3.57 15.97 15.55
C LEU A 300 4.99 16.20 16.09
N ARG A 301 5.40 15.45 17.12
CA ARG A 301 6.74 15.54 17.71
C ARG A 301 7.78 14.88 16.80
N VAL A 302 7.45 13.71 16.23
CA VAL A 302 8.25 13.03 15.20
C VAL A 302 8.51 13.98 14.03
N LYS A 303 7.46 14.59 13.47
CA LYS A 303 7.56 15.57 12.38
C LYS A 303 8.50 16.74 12.71
N LYS A 304 8.38 17.32 13.91
CA LYS A 304 9.26 18.42 14.35
C LYS A 304 10.71 17.97 14.49
N CYS A 305 10.95 16.79 15.07
CA CYS A 305 12.28 16.22 15.25
C CYS A 305 12.97 15.96 13.90
N VAL A 306 12.27 15.29 12.97
CA VAL A 306 12.74 15.01 11.60
C VAL A 306 13.09 16.32 10.87
N ARG A 307 12.23 17.34 10.96
CA ARG A 307 12.48 18.64 10.32
C ARG A 307 13.70 19.36 10.89
N ASN A 308 13.84 19.40 12.23
CA ASN A 308 14.96 20.09 12.88
C ASN A 308 16.30 19.42 12.60
N ARG A 309 16.30 18.11 12.35
CA ARG A 309 17.50 17.32 12.05
C ARG A 309 17.90 17.33 10.57
N GLY A 310 17.20 18.08 9.72
CA GLY A 310 17.56 18.19 8.30
C GLY A 310 17.30 16.92 7.47
N PHE A 311 16.55 15.94 8.00
CA PHE A 311 16.07 14.80 7.22
C PHE A 311 15.13 15.21 6.07
N SER A 312 14.76 16.50 5.99
CA SER A 312 13.96 17.12 4.93
C SER A 312 14.76 17.91 3.88
N ARG A 313 16.08 17.75 3.77
CA ARG A 313 16.79 18.09 2.51
C ARG A 313 16.82 16.86 1.61
N ILE A 314 15.64 16.42 1.19
CA ILE A 314 15.48 15.69 -0.05
C ILE A 314 14.83 16.71 -0.97
N ASP A 315 15.65 17.30 -1.86
CA ASP A 315 15.18 18.17 -2.92
C ASP A 315 14.23 17.36 -3.83
N LEU A 316 12.93 17.64 -3.71
CA LEU A 316 11.91 17.47 -4.74
C LEU A 316 10.89 18.59 -4.60
#